data_AF-A0AAW2KE91-F1
#
_entry.id   AF-A0AAW2KE91-F1
#
_cell.length_a   1.000
_cell.length_b   1.000
_cell.length_c   1.000
_cell.angle_alpha   90.00
_cell.angle_beta   90.00
_cell.angle_gamma   90.00
#
_symmetry.space_group_name_H-M   'P 1'
#
loop_
_entity.id
_entity.type
_entity.pdbx_description
1 polymer ?
#
loop_
_entity_poly.entity_id
_entity_poly.type
_entity_poly.pdbx_seq_one_letter_code
_entity_poly.pdbx_strand_id
1 'polypeptide(L)'
;PLYYNGWYHLFYQYNPDSAVWGNITWGHAVSRDLIHWLHLPYAMVPDQWYDINGVWTGSATILPDGRIIMLYTGDTYDVVQVQCLAYPANLSDPSSLNGSRTRITRSWYLRLVLALRTLGTRRRLG
;
A
#
# COMPACT_ATOMS: atom_id res chain seq x y z
N PRO A 1 3.24 6.75 -6.26
CA PRO A 1 2.61 7.72 -7.20
C PRO A 1 2.36 7.06 -8.56
N LEU A 2 1.29 7.44 -9.27
CA LEU A 2 1.02 6.96 -10.63
C LEU A 2 0.05 7.92 -11.37
N TYR A 3 0.04 7.87 -12.70
CA TYR A 3 -1.00 8.51 -13.52
C TYR A 3 -1.91 7.43 -14.10
N TYR A 4 -3.21 7.54 -13.85
CA TYR A 4 -4.19 6.56 -14.31
C TYR A 4 -5.53 7.22 -14.60
N ASN A 5 -6.15 6.80 -15.71
CA ASN A 5 -7.45 7.28 -16.17
C ASN A 5 -7.61 8.82 -16.14
N GLY A 6 -6.56 9.54 -16.54
CA GLY A 6 -6.60 11.01 -16.62
C GLY A 6 -6.26 11.75 -15.31
N TRP A 7 -5.95 11.05 -14.22
CA TRP A 7 -5.64 11.63 -12.92
C TRP A 7 -4.24 11.24 -12.44
N TYR A 8 -3.55 12.17 -11.81
CA TYR A 8 -2.39 11.89 -10.97
C TYR A 8 -2.86 11.43 -9.60
N HIS A 9 -2.34 10.29 -9.13
CA HIS A 9 -2.60 9.76 -7.79
C HIS A 9 -1.34 9.89 -6.95
N LEU A 10 -1.50 10.56 -5.81
CA LEU A 10 -0.49 10.70 -4.77
C LEU A 10 -0.93 9.95 -3.52
N PHE A 11 -0.04 9.09 -3.03
CA PHE A 11 -0.18 8.41 -1.75
C PHE A 11 0.97 8.88 -0.85
N TYR A 12 0.69 9.08 0.43
CA TYR A 12 1.66 9.63 1.38
C TYR A 12 1.45 9.02 2.77
N GLN A 13 2.56 8.86 3.51
CA GLN A 13 2.49 8.46 4.91
C GLN A 13 1.77 9.53 5.72
N TYR A 14 0.78 9.11 6.50
CA TYR A 14 -0.05 9.99 7.28
C TYR A 14 -0.34 9.38 8.65
N ASN A 15 -0.18 10.18 9.70
CA ASN A 15 -0.63 9.85 11.04
C ASN A 15 -2.00 10.52 11.26
N PRO A 16 -3.11 9.75 11.36
CA PRO A 16 -4.43 10.33 11.59
C PRO A 16 -4.60 11.00 12.95
N ASP A 17 -3.79 10.61 13.94
CA ASP A 17 -4.02 10.96 15.34
C ASP A 17 -3.09 12.08 15.85
N SER A 18 -2.04 12.42 15.10
CA SER A 18 -1.03 13.38 15.57
C SER A 18 -0.19 13.99 14.46
N ALA A 19 0.46 15.11 14.78
CA ALA A 19 1.45 15.78 13.93
C ALA A 19 2.88 15.20 14.08
N VAL A 20 3.05 14.12 14.83
CA VAL A 20 4.33 13.39 14.96
C VAL A 20 4.29 12.06 14.21
N TRP A 21 5.45 11.48 13.95
CA TRP A 21 5.54 10.18 13.31
C TRP A 21 4.97 9.07 14.20
N GLY A 22 4.12 8.21 13.64
CA GLY A 22 3.44 7.10 14.33
C GLY A 22 2.15 6.71 13.62
N ASN A 23 1.60 5.53 13.94
CA ASN A 23 0.34 5.01 13.37
C ASN A 23 0.19 5.24 11.85
N ILE A 24 1.21 4.82 11.08
CA ILE A 24 1.33 5.22 9.68
C ILE A 24 0.25 4.54 8.82
N THR A 25 -0.56 5.38 8.20
CA THR A 25 -1.54 5.06 7.15
C THR A 25 -1.10 5.65 5.81
N TRP A 26 -1.74 5.25 4.70
CA TRP A 26 -1.60 5.99 3.45
C TRP A 26 -2.79 6.93 3.24
N GLY A 27 -2.50 8.22 3.34
CA GLY A 27 -3.37 9.26 2.79
C GLY A 27 -3.39 9.19 1.27
N HIS A 28 -4.45 9.71 0.66
CA HIS A 28 -4.65 9.70 -0.79
C HIS A 28 -5.15 11.05 -1.27
N ALA A 29 -4.51 11.58 -2.31
CA ALA A 29 -4.99 12.75 -3.03
C ALA A 29 -4.87 12.51 -4.54
N VAL A 30 -5.76 13.16 -5.31
CA VAL A 30 -5.72 13.15 -6.77
C VAL A 30 -5.67 14.56 -7.35
N SER A 31 -5.07 14.68 -8.53
CA SER A 31 -4.97 15.95 -9.25
C SER A 31 -5.01 15.74 -10.77
N ARG A 32 -5.48 16.74 -11.52
CA ARG A 32 -5.37 16.76 -12.98
C ARG A 32 -4.08 17.43 -13.46
N ASP A 33 -3.44 18.24 -12.63
CA ASP A 33 -2.37 19.15 -13.02
C ASP A 33 -1.16 19.15 -12.07
N LEU A 34 -1.14 18.25 -11.06
CA LEU A 34 -0.15 18.16 -9.98
C LEU A 34 -0.08 19.39 -9.05
N ILE A 35 -0.99 20.34 -9.19
CA ILE A 35 -1.03 21.59 -8.41
C ILE A 35 -2.26 21.63 -7.52
N HIS A 36 -3.44 21.38 -8.09
CA HIS A 36 -4.70 21.40 -7.37
C HIS A 36 -5.09 19.98 -6.97
N TRP A 37 -5.17 19.74 -5.66
CA TRP A 37 -5.36 18.41 -5.10
C TRP A 37 -6.72 18.25 -4.43
N LEU A 38 -7.40 17.15 -4.73
CA LEU A 38 -8.58 16.69 -4.02
C LEU A 38 -8.15 15.59 -3.04
N HIS A 39 -8.34 15.82 -1.74
CA HIS A 39 -8.10 14.83 -0.70
C HIS A 39 -9.22 13.79 -0.66
N LEU A 40 -8.84 12.53 -0.55
CA LEU A 40 -9.72 11.37 -0.58
C LEU A 40 -9.63 10.60 0.74
N PRO A 41 -10.55 9.64 0.99
CA PRO A 41 -10.40 8.72 2.11
C PRO A 41 -9.04 8.01 2.10
N TYR A 42 -8.59 7.56 3.28
CA TYR A 42 -7.34 6.80 3.39
C TYR A 42 -7.35 5.60 2.46
N ALA A 43 -6.30 5.45 1.67
CA ALA A 43 -6.17 4.35 0.73
C ALA A 43 -5.84 3.04 1.45
N MET A 44 -5.07 3.12 2.54
CA MET A 44 -4.65 1.97 3.35
C MET A 44 -4.49 2.36 4.82
N VAL A 45 -4.96 1.48 5.71
CA VAL A 45 -4.84 1.62 7.17
C VAL A 45 -4.24 0.33 7.77
N PRO A 46 -3.51 0.38 8.90
CA PRO A 46 -3.09 -0.81 9.63
C PRO A 46 -4.30 -1.61 10.11
N ASP A 47 -4.57 -2.76 9.49
CA ASP A 47 -5.75 -3.59 9.79
C ASP A 47 -5.50 -5.09 9.63
N GLN A 48 -4.26 -5.51 9.39
CA GLN A 48 -3.87 -6.91 9.28
C GLN A 48 -2.61 -7.19 10.10
N TRP A 49 -2.38 -8.46 10.49
CA TRP A 49 -1.23 -8.79 11.35
C TRP A 49 0.14 -8.40 10.77
N TYR A 50 0.23 -8.34 9.43
CA TYR A 50 1.48 -8.09 8.72
C TYR A 50 1.87 -6.62 8.58
N ASP A 51 0.96 -5.71 8.92
CA ASP A 51 1.17 -4.26 8.86
C ASP A 51 0.52 -3.53 10.02
N ILE A 52 0.22 -4.25 11.10
CA ILE A 52 -0.52 -3.76 12.26
C ILE A 52 0.16 -2.57 12.95
N ASN A 53 1.50 -2.49 12.90
CA ASN A 53 2.27 -1.39 13.46
C ASN A 53 2.46 -0.24 12.44
N GLY A 54 2.10 -0.44 11.18
CA GLY A 54 2.13 0.59 10.16
C GLY A 54 2.16 0.06 8.73
N VAL A 55 1.52 0.85 7.85
CA VAL A 55 1.57 0.68 6.39
C VAL A 55 2.58 1.67 5.83
N TRP A 56 3.84 1.24 5.72
CA TRP A 56 4.95 2.13 5.37
C TRP A 56 5.09 2.34 3.87
N THR A 57 6.21 2.94 3.44
CA THR A 57 6.42 3.35 2.04
C THR A 57 6.32 2.19 1.06
N GLY A 58 5.99 2.56 -0.18
CA GLY A 58 5.76 1.62 -1.26
C GLY A 58 5.68 2.30 -2.62
N SER A 59 5.52 1.48 -3.64
CA SER A 59 5.48 1.86 -5.05
C SER A 59 4.27 1.23 -5.73
N ALA A 60 3.73 1.93 -6.73
CA ALA A 60 2.68 1.42 -7.58
C ALA A 60 3.23 1.03 -8.95
N THR A 61 2.65 0.02 -9.57
CA THR A 61 3.01 -0.44 -10.91
C THR A 61 1.75 -0.77 -11.68
N ILE A 62 1.67 -0.28 -12.91
CA ILE A 62 0.65 -0.68 -13.88
C ILE A 62 1.24 -1.85 -14.67
N LEU A 63 0.61 -3.01 -14.58
CA LEU A 63 1.01 -4.22 -15.28
C LEU A 63 0.63 -4.16 -16.77
N PRO A 64 1.25 -4.98 -17.64
CA PRO A 64 0.93 -4.98 -19.07
C PRO A 64 -0.54 -5.27 -19.40
N ASP A 65 -1.26 -5.96 -18.51
CA ASP A 65 -2.68 -6.27 -18.63
C ASP A 65 -3.60 -5.16 -18.08
N GLY A 66 -3.03 -4.01 -17.71
CA GLY A 66 -3.77 -2.85 -17.19
C GLY A 66 -4.09 -2.92 -15.71
N ARG A 67 -3.77 -4.01 -14.99
CA ARG A 67 -3.95 -4.07 -13.54
C ARG A 67 -3.00 -3.13 -12.83
N ILE A 68 -3.48 -2.50 -11.77
CA ILE A 68 -2.64 -1.72 -10.85
C ILE A 68 -2.30 -2.59 -9.66
N ILE A 69 -1.01 -2.68 -9.35
CA ILE A 69 -0.52 -3.28 -8.11
C ILE A 69 0.24 -2.25 -7.29
N MET A 70 0.21 -2.41 -5.97
CA MET A 70 1.01 -1.64 -5.03
C MET A 70 1.80 -2.60 -4.17
N LEU A 71 3.12 -2.41 -4.15
CA LEU A 71 4.02 -3.08 -3.22
C LEU A 71 4.39 -2.09 -2.12
N TYR A 72 4.26 -2.50 -0.87
CA TYR A 72 4.57 -1.66 0.28
C TYR A 72 5.23 -2.46 1.40
N THR A 73 5.87 -1.73 2.32
CA THR A 73 6.45 -2.32 3.52
C THR A 73 5.42 -2.30 4.66
N GLY A 74 5.09 -3.47 5.20
CA GLY A 74 4.28 -3.60 6.41
C GLY A 74 5.16 -3.80 7.63
N ASP A 75 4.75 -3.22 8.76
CA ASP A 75 5.37 -3.46 10.06
C ASP A 75 4.52 -4.41 10.92
N THR A 76 5.07 -5.58 11.21
CA THR A 76 4.39 -6.67 11.94
C THR A 76 4.39 -6.43 13.45
N TYR A 77 3.61 -7.21 14.21
CA TYR A 77 3.63 -7.20 15.69
C TYR A 77 5.04 -7.28 16.29
N ASP A 78 5.93 -8.08 15.70
CA ASP A 78 7.30 -8.31 16.17
C ASP A 78 8.30 -7.25 15.65
N VAL A 79 7.80 -6.14 15.09
CA VAL A 79 8.60 -5.05 14.50
C VAL A 79 9.47 -5.52 13.32
N VAL A 80 9.00 -6.56 12.62
CA VAL A 80 9.63 -7.07 11.40
C VAL A 80 9.00 -6.41 10.19
N GLN A 81 9.85 -5.86 9.31
CA GLN A 81 9.44 -5.32 8.02
C GLN A 81 9.22 -6.43 7.00
N VAL A 82 8.04 -6.46 6.39
CA VAL A 82 7.66 -7.43 5.36
C VAL A 82 7.16 -6.74 4.10
N GLN A 83 7.34 -7.38 2.95
CA GLN A 83 6.85 -6.88 1.66
C GLN A 83 5.43 -7.39 1.43
N CYS A 84 4.52 -6.45 1.20
CA CYS A 84 3.09 -6.69 1.09
C CYS A 84 2.58 -6.24 -0.27
N LEU A 85 1.55 -6.91 -0.77
CA LEU A 85 0.92 -6.62 -2.06
C LEU A 85 -0.51 -6.16 -1.85
N ALA A 86 -0.86 -5.08 -2.55
CA ALA A 86 -2.19 -4.51 -2.54
C ALA A 86 -2.64 -4.19 -3.97
N TYR A 87 -3.95 -4.17 -4.20
CA TYR A 87 -4.58 -3.88 -5.48
C TYR A 87 -5.86 -3.07 -5.24
N PRO A 88 -6.28 -2.22 -6.18
CA PRO A 88 -7.56 -1.53 -6.06
C PRO A 88 -8.71 -2.53 -5.93
N ALA A 89 -9.62 -2.28 -5.00
CA ALA A 89 -10.77 -3.14 -4.72
C ALA A 89 -11.76 -3.21 -5.89
N ASN A 90 -11.79 -2.17 -6.73
CA ASN A 90 -12.62 -2.15 -7.93
C ASN A 90 -11.98 -1.30 -9.03
N LEU A 91 -11.51 -1.97 -10.08
CA LEU A 91 -10.94 -1.33 -11.28
C LEU A 91 -12.03 -0.88 -12.28
N SER A 92 -13.26 -1.36 -12.13
CA SER A 92 -14.37 -1.17 -13.08
C SER A 92 -15.42 -0.16 -12.60
N ASP A 93 -15.33 0.34 -11.36
CA ASP A 93 -16.29 1.28 -10.79
C ASP A 93 -15.99 2.73 -11.25
N PRO A 94 -16.85 3.35 -12.07
CA PRO A 94 -16.72 4.76 -12.45
C PRO A 94 -16.72 5.72 -11.26
N SER A 95 -17.25 5.31 -10.10
CA SER A 95 -17.29 6.14 -8.88
C SER A 95 -16.02 6.03 -8.02
N SER A 96 -15.23 4.95 -8.15
CA SER A 96 -13.86 4.90 -7.62
C SER A 96 -12.92 5.83 -8.40
N LEU A 97 -13.29 6.13 -9.66
CA LEU A 97 -12.61 7.00 -10.62
C LEU A 97 -12.96 8.49 -10.49
N ASN A 98 -14.02 8.84 -9.76
CA ASN A 98 -14.36 10.23 -9.37
C ASN A 98 -13.73 10.64 -8.04
N GLY A 99 -12.59 10.02 -7.69
CA GLY A 99 -11.84 10.29 -6.47
C GLY A 99 -12.46 9.70 -5.20
N SER A 100 -13.78 9.58 -5.09
CA SER A 100 -14.40 9.31 -3.78
C SER A 100 -14.10 7.94 -3.13
N ARG A 101 -13.66 6.91 -3.88
CA ARG A 101 -13.60 5.51 -3.36
C ARG A 101 -12.53 4.61 -3.99
N THR A 102 -11.26 5.03 -4.06
CA THR A 102 -10.19 4.04 -4.29
C THR A 102 -9.89 3.28 -3.00
N ARG A 103 -10.67 2.24 -2.71
CA ARG A 103 -10.34 1.30 -1.64
C ARG A 103 -9.26 0.35 -2.15
N ILE A 104 -8.19 0.13 -1.41
CA ILE A 104 -7.18 -0.86 -1.74
C ILE A 104 -7.43 -2.13 -0.91
N THR A 105 -7.46 -3.27 -1.57
CA THR A 105 -7.53 -4.61 -0.95
C THR A 105 -6.16 -5.27 -1.00
N ARG A 106 -5.88 -6.14 -0.02
CA ARG A 106 -4.55 -6.74 0.17
C ARG A 106 -4.56 -8.24 -0.13
N SER A 107 -3.40 -8.76 -0.55
CA SER A 107 -3.18 -10.20 -0.74
C SER A 107 -2.01 -10.67 0.12
N TRP A 108 -2.20 -11.86 0.71
CA TRP A 108 -1.25 -12.58 1.56
C TRP A 108 -0.02 -13.13 0.82
N TYR A 109 0.03 -12.99 -0.50
CA TYR A 109 1.01 -13.65 -1.36
C TYR A 109 2.28 -12.80 -1.54
N LEU A 110 3.16 -12.76 -0.53
CA LEU A 110 4.61 -12.48 -0.73
C LEU A 110 5.48 -12.89 0.47
N ARG A 111 5.16 -14.02 1.14
CA ARG A 111 6.09 -14.63 2.11
C ARG A 111 7.19 -15.50 1.49
N LEU A 112 7.23 -15.69 0.17
CA LEU A 112 8.19 -16.65 -0.42
C LEU A 112 9.63 -16.12 -0.51
N VAL A 113 9.84 -14.81 -0.66
CA VAL A 113 11.19 -14.26 -0.92
C VAL A 113 12.00 -14.01 0.37
N LEU A 114 11.34 -13.77 1.51
CA LEU A 114 12.01 -13.59 2.81
C LEU A 114 12.08 -14.86 3.68
N ALA A 115 11.12 -15.79 3.57
CA ALA A 115 11.14 -17.04 4.33
C ALA A 115 12.29 -17.99 3.93
N LEU A 116 12.87 -17.83 2.73
CA LEU A 116 14.04 -18.59 2.31
C LEU A 116 15.33 -18.18 3.05
N ARG A 117 15.37 -17.03 3.74
CA ARG A 117 16.52 -16.67 4.60
C ARG A 117 16.49 -17.33 5.98
N THR A 118 15.32 -17.62 6.53
CA THR A 118 15.17 -18.32 7.82
C THR A 118 15.24 -19.84 7.71
N LEU A 119 14.94 -20.41 6.54
CA LEU A 119 15.12 -21.86 6.28
C LEU A 119 16.58 -22.24 5.95
N GLY A 120 17.42 -21.29 5.53
CA GLY A 120 18.83 -21.52 5.21
C GLY A 120 19.72 -21.75 6.45
N THR A 121 19.34 -21.24 7.62
CA THR A 121 20.11 -21.38 8.87
C THR A 121 19.80 -22.67 9.63
N ARG A 122 18.67 -23.34 9.40
CA ARG A 122 18.33 -24.62 10.05
C ARG A 122 18.97 -25.86 9.38
N ARG A 123 19.59 -25.73 8.20
CA ARG A 123 20.27 -26.86 7.52
C ARG A 123 21.76 -27.01 7.84
N ARG A 124 22.33 -26.24 8.78
CA ARG A 124 23.75 -26.36 9.20
C ARG A 124 23.98 -26.89 10.62
N LEU A 125 22.93 -27.33 11.31
CA LEU A 125 23.01 -27.92 12.66
C LEU A 125 22.26 -29.27 12.72
N GLY A 126 22.62 -30.16 11.81
CA GLY A 126 22.15 -31.56 11.78
C GLY A 126 23.27 -32.46 11.31
#